data_AF-A0A7V9VC43-F1
#
_entry.id   AF-A0A7V9VC43-F1
#
_cell.length_a   1.000
_cell.length_b   1.000
_cell.length_c   1.000
_cell.angle_alpha   90.00
_cell.angle_beta   90.00
_cell.angle_gamma   90.00
#
_symmetry.space_group_name_H-M   'P 1'
#
loop_
_entity.id
_entity.type
_entity.pdbx_description
1 polymer ?
#
loop_
_entity_poly.entity_id
_entity_poly.type
_entity_poly.pdbx_seq_one_letter_code
_entity_poly.pdbx_strand_id
1 'polypeptide(L)' 'MTDPQNQDAYNYATFEGTDDFAAFRTALPVGSPAPDAQVTNVASGQPVRLSDHWRDSDLLIEFGSLT' A
#
# COMPACT_ATOMS: atom_id res chain seq x y z
N MET A 1 10.33 -4.69 -37.52
CA MET A 1 9.25 -5.59 -37.08
C MET A 1 9.11 -5.35 -35.59
N THR A 2 8.13 -4.53 -35.23
CA THR A 2 7.96 -3.94 -33.90
C THR A 2 7.28 -4.95 -32.96
N ASP A 3 7.87 -5.18 -31.79
CA ASP A 3 7.26 -5.97 -30.71
C ASP A 3 6.16 -5.12 -30.04
N PRO A 4 4.88 -5.50 -30.10
CA PRO A 4 3.85 -4.78 -29.38
C PRO A 4 4.01 -5.12 -27.90
N GLN A 5 4.65 -4.20 -27.17
CA GLN A 5 4.57 -4.11 -25.72
C GLN A 5 3.09 -4.23 -25.33
N ASN A 6 2.75 -5.37 -24.72
CA ASN A 6 1.42 -5.72 -24.27
C ASN A 6 1.04 -4.78 -23.12
N GLN A 7 0.57 -3.57 -23.48
CA GLN A 7 0.21 -2.47 -22.59
C GLN A 7 -1.04 -2.76 -21.74
N ASP A 8 -1.66 -3.93 -21.92
CA ASP A 8 -2.90 -4.35 -21.22
C ASP A 8 -2.65 -5.30 -20.04
N ALA A 9 -1.39 -5.62 -19.71
CA ALA A 9 -1.08 -6.36 -18.50
C ALA A 9 -1.15 -5.43 -17.28
N TYR A 10 -2.37 -5.07 -16.88
CA TYR A 10 -2.64 -4.46 -15.58
C TYR A 10 -2.02 -5.34 -14.47
N ASN A 11 -1.27 -4.73 -13.55
CA ASN A 11 -0.56 -5.39 -12.44
C ASN A 11 -1.46 -6.18 -11.45
N TYR A 12 -2.76 -6.30 -11.73
CA TYR A 12 -3.76 -6.96 -10.90
C TYR A 12 -4.50 -8.11 -11.63
N ALA A 13 -3.99 -8.58 -12.77
CA ALA A 13 -4.63 -9.68 -13.51
C ALA A 13 -4.75 -10.98 -12.70
N THR A 14 -3.84 -11.16 -11.73
CA THR A 14 -3.82 -12.32 -10.83
C THR A 14 -3.54 -11.83 -9.42
N PHE A 15 -4.48 -12.06 -8.50
CA PHE A 15 -4.25 -11.84 -7.07
C PHE A 15 -3.71 -13.14 -6.46
N GLU A 16 -2.46 -13.14 -6.01
CA GLU A 16 -1.91 -14.24 -5.22
C GLU A 16 -2.26 -14.03 -3.74
N GLY A 17 -3.26 -14.77 -3.25
CA GLY A 17 -3.70 -14.73 -1.86
C GLY A 17 -4.73 -15.83 -1.58
N THR A 18 -4.78 -16.31 -0.34
CA THR A 18 -5.89 -17.17 0.10
C THR A 18 -7.17 -16.33 0.21
N ASP A 19 -8.35 -16.96 0.09
CA ASP A 19 -9.68 -16.31 0.15
C ASP A 19 -9.98 -15.51 1.45
N ASP A 20 -9.04 -15.44 2.40
CA ASP A 20 -9.17 -14.71 3.67
C ASP A 20 -8.81 -13.22 3.56
N PHE A 21 -9.06 -12.60 2.40
CA PHE A 21 -9.01 -11.15 2.24
C PHE A 21 -10.19 -10.46 2.94
N ALA A 22 -11.25 -11.23 3.26
CA ALA A 22 -12.44 -10.73 3.93
C ALA A 22 -12.14 -10.13 5.32
N ALA A 23 -11.21 -10.73 6.07
CA ALA A 23 -10.78 -10.21 7.38
C ALA A 23 -10.20 -8.79 7.29
N PHE A 24 -9.50 -8.47 6.19
CA PHE A 24 -8.91 -7.14 5.96
C PHE A 24 -9.97 -6.08 5.66
N ARG A 25 -11.06 -6.43 4.96
CA ARG A 25 -12.14 -5.48 4.62
C ARG A 25 -12.85 -4.92 5.85
N THR A 26 -12.93 -5.71 6.92
CA THR A 26 -13.61 -5.30 8.16
C THR A 26 -12.67 -4.74 9.22
N ALA A 27 -11.35 -4.87 9.05
CA ALA A 27 -10.38 -4.47 10.07
C ALA A 27 -10.36 -2.94 10.28
N LEU A 28 -10.54 -2.15 9.22
CA LEU A 28 -10.50 -0.68 9.25
C LEU A 28 -11.58 -0.09 8.33
N PRO A 29 -12.81 0.12 8.83
CA PRO A 29 -13.87 0.78 8.08
C PRO A 29 -13.50 2.21 7.68
N VAL A 30 -14.00 2.67 6.53
CA VAL A 30 -13.83 4.06 6.09
C VAL A 30 -14.40 5.02 7.14
N GLY A 31 -13.65 6.09 7.45
CA GLY A 31 -13.99 7.05 8.49
C GLY A 31 -13.45 6.69 9.89
N SER A 32 -12.85 5.51 10.06
CA SER A 32 -12.11 5.17 11.27
C SER A 32 -10.81 5.96 11.36
N PRO A 33 -10.26 6.18 12.57
CA PRO A 33 -8.91 6.73 12.73
C PRO A 33 -7.87 5.92 11.96
N ALA A 34 -6.99 6.60 11.21
CA ALA A 34 -5.90 5.95 10.49
C ALA A 34 -4.91 5.29 11.46
N PRO A 35 -4.41 4.06 11.18
CA PRO A 35 -3.43 3.39 12.03
C PRO A 35 -2.09 4.13 12.06
N ASP A 36 -1.68 4.58 13.24
CA ASP A 36 -0.44 5.33 13.43
C ASP A 36 0.75 4.41 13.78
N ALA A 37 1.12 3.56 12.82
CA ALA A 37 2.21 2.60 12.95
C ALA A 37 3.59 3.26 12.87
N GLN A 38 4.58 2.63 13.52
CA GLN A 38 5.99 2.97 13.35
C GLN A 38 6.56 2.22 12.16
N VAL A 39 7.21 2.93 11.24
CA VAL A 39 7.85 2.39 10.04
C VAL A 39 9.31 2.87 9.93
N THR A 40 10.10 2.23 9.09
CA THR A 40 11.49 2.66 8.83
C THR A 40 11.54 3.54 7.60
N ASN A 41 12.04 4.76 7.74
CA ASN A 41 12.29 5.65 6.61
C ASN A 41 13.52 5.14 5.83
N VAL A 42 13.32 4.76 4.55
CA VAL A 42 14.38 4.14 3.72
C VAL A 42 15.58 5.07 3.49
N ALA A 43 15.35 6.37 3.36
CA ALA A 43 16.42 7.33 3.07
C ALA A 43 17.36 7.56 4.27
N SER A 44 16.82 7.54 5.49
CA SER A 44 17.57 7.84 6.72
C SER A 44 17.88 6.61 7.58
N GLY A 45 17.19 5.49 7.33
CA GLY A 45 17.22 4.30 8.17
C GLY A 45 16.60 4.47 9.56
N GLN A 46 16.03 5.65 9.86
CA GLN A 46 15.46 5.96 11.17
C GLN A 46 13.99 5.55 11.26
N PRO A 47 13.51 5.22 12.47
CA PRO A 47 12.09 5.02 12.71
C PRO A 47 11.32 6.35 12.57
N VAL A 48 10.15 6.28 11.95
CA VAL A 48 9.19 7.39 11.82
C VAL A 48 7.78 6.88 12.10
N ARG A 49 6.84 7.75 12.49
CA ARG A 49 5.42 7.38 12.59
C ARG A 49 4.67 7.81 11.34
N LEU A 50 3.68 7.03 10.92
CA LEU A 50 2.87 7.40 9.75
C LEU A 50 2.14 8.74 9.94
N SER A 51 1.73 9.06 11.17
CA SER A 51 1.12 10.37 11.48
C SER A 51 2.02 11.58 11.28
N ASP A 52 3.34 11.39 11.25
CA ASP A 52 4.26 12.47 10.93
C ASP A 52 4.09 12.93 9.46
N HIS A 53 3.50 12.10 8.59
CA HIS A 53 3.30 12.39 7.16
C HIS A 53 1.92 12.96 6.81
N TRP A 54 0.86 12.65 7.55
CA TRP A 54 -0.49 13.19 7.27
C TRP A 54 -0.94 14.30 8.22
N ARG A 55 -0.09 14.69 9.18
CA ARG A 55 -0.42 15.75 10.15
C ARG A 55 -0.87 17.05 9.49
N ASP A 56 -0.19 17.42 8.40
CA ASP A 56 -0.31 18.74 7.77
C ASP A 56 -0.95 18.69 6.37
N SER A 57 -1.19 17.50 5.82
CA SER A 57 -1.78 17.31 4.49
C SER A 57 -2.38 15.91 4.32
N ASP A 58 -3.33 15.79 3.38
CA ASP A 58 -3.83 14.49 2.95
C ASP A 58 -2.69 13.61 2.41
N LEU A 59 -2.75 12.31 2.72
CA LEU A 59 -1.73 11.34 2.35
C LEU A 59 -2.36 10.11 1.68
N LEU A 60 -1.79 9.69 0.55
CA LEU A 60 -2.05 8.40 -0.07
C LEU A 60 -0.91 7.44 0.31
N ILE A 61 -1.26 6.27 0.84
CA ILE A 61 -0.30 5.21 1.18
C ILE A 61 -0.55 4.01 0.26
N GLU A 62 0.49 3.54 -0.40
CA GLU A 62 0.50 2.32 -1.20
C GLU A 62 1.42 1.29 -0.54
N PHE A 63 0.94 0.05 -0.42
CA PHE A 63 1.72 -1.06 0.10
C PHE A 63 2.12 -1.97 -1.06
N GLY A 64 3.40 -2.32 -1.13
CA GLY A 64 3.93 -3.24 -2.13
C GLY A 64 5.20 -3.90 -1.63
N SER A 65 5.54 -5.03 -2.25
CA SER A 65 6.80 -5.74 -2.02
C SER A 65 7.41 -6.11 -3.36
N LEU A 66 8.73 -6.00 -3.47
CA LEU A 66 9.48 -6.65 -4.53
C LEU A 66 9.63 -8.12 -4.14
N THR A 67 8.91 -9.00 -4.81
CA THR A 67 9.11 -10.46 -4.75
C THR A 67 9.86 -10.94 -5.98
#